data_AF-A0A538HPU4-F1
#
_entry.id   AF-A0A538HPU4-F1
#
_cell.length_a   1.000
_cell.length_b   1.000
_cell.length_c   1.000
_cell.angle_alpha   90.00
_cell.angle_beta   90.00
_cell.angle_gamma   90.00
#
_symmetry.space_group_name_H-M   'P 1'
#
loop_
_entity.id
_entity.type
_entity.pdbx_description
1 polymer ?
#
loop_
_entity_poly.entity_id
_entity_poly.type
_entity_poly.pdbx_seq_one_letter_code
_entity_poly.pdbx_strand_id
1 'polypeptide(L)' 'MTQTNHTELAQRRNDGLEITLLWAPADDSVHVSVMNERTGRTVAFPVERAKALDAFYHPFAYAA' A
#
# COMPACT_ATOMS: atom_id res chain seq x y z
N MET A 1 -20.01 -1.87 -10.57
CA MET A 1 -18.61 -2.18 -10.20
C MET A 1 -18.06 -0.92 -9.56
N THR A 2 -18.03 -0.84 -8.22
CA THR A 2 -17.52 0.35 -7.53
C THR A 2 -16.01 0.43 -7.79
N GLN A 3 -15.63 1.35 -8.67
CA GLN A 3 -14.23 1.75 -8.84
C GLN A 3 -13.86 2.49 -7.55
N THR A 4 -13.21 1.78 -6.61
CA THR A 4 -12.70 2.39 -5.39
C THR A 4 -11.64 3.39 -5.85
N ASN A 5 -11.99 4.68 -5.86
CA ASN A 5 -11.08 5.77 -6.20
C ASN A 5 -10.05 5.88 -5.09
N HIS A 6 -9.01 5.04 -5.15
CA HIS A 6 -7.87 5.15 -4.26
C HIS A 6 -7.05 6.38 -4.63
N THR A 7 -6.78 7.21 -3.63
CA THR A 7 -5.86 8.33 -3.72
C THR A 7 -4.47 7.86 -3.30
N GLU A 8 -3.47 8.06 -4.13
CA GLU A 8 -2.08 7.85 -3.74
C GLU A 8 -1.64 8.94 -2.76
N LEU A 9 -1.19 8.53 -1.58
CA LEU A 9 -0.67 9.42 -0.54
C LEU A 9 0.85 9.52 -0.59
N ALA A 10 1.53 8.40 -0.88
CA ALA A 10 2.97 8.32 -0.95
C ALA A 10 3.39 7.12 -1.81
N GLN A 11 4.51 7.26 -2.50
CA GLN A 11 5.11 6.18 -3.29
C GLN A 11 6.61 6.15 -3.03
N ARG A 12 7.17 4.97 -2.79
CA ARG A 12 8.61 4.75 -2.76
C ARG A 12 8.99 3.55 -3.60
N ARG A 13 10.20 3.58 -4.16
CA ARG A 13 10.81 2.42 -4.81
C ARG A 13 12.12 2.11 -4.12
N ASN A 14 12.35 0.84 -3.81
CA ASN A 14 13.60 0.36 -3.24
C ASN A 14 13.90 -1.07 -3.66
N ASP A 15 15.13 -1.35 -4.09
CA ASP A 15 15.62 -2.68 -4.45
C ASP A 15 14.70 -3.50 -5.39
N GLY A 16 13.97 -2.85 -6.31
CA GLY A 16 13.02 -3.52 -7.21
C GLY A 16 11.67 -3.86 -6.56
N LEU A 17 11.35 -3.24 -5.43
CA LEU A 17 10.03 -3.17 -4.84
C LEU A 17 9.51 -1.74 -4.97
N GLU A 18 8.30 -1.59 -5.49
CA GLU A 18 7.53 -0.35 -5.40
C GLU A 18 6.51 -0.51 -4.28
N ILE A 19 6.51 0.44 -3.35
CA ILE A 19 5.58 0.48 -2.23
C ILE A 19 4.75 1.76 -2.36
N THR A 20 3.44 1.61 -2.40
CA THR A 20 2.49 2.71 -2.55
C THR A 20 1.50 2.72 -1.40
N LEU A 21 1.36 3.87 -0.77
CA LEU A 21 0.34 4.12 0.23
C LEU A 21 -0.90 4.69 -0.45
N LEU A 22 -2.02 3.97 -0.34
CA LEU A 22 -3.28 4.28 -0.97
C LEU A 22 -4.34 4.56 0.09
N TRP A 23 -5.16 5.59 -0.12
CA TRP A 23 -6.29 5.92 0.75
C TRP A 23 -7.61 5.84 -0.03
N ALA A 24 -8.58 5.12 0.53
CA ALA A 24 -9.93 5.05 0.04
C ALA A 24 -10.81 6.09 0.78
N PRO A 25 -11.20 7.20 0.15
CA PRO A 25 -12.04 8.21 0.79
C PRO A 25 -13.48 7.73 1.03
N ALA A 26 -13.91 6.65 0.37
CA ALA A 26 -15.26 6.11 0.50
C ALA A 26 -15.54 5.54 1.90
N ASP A 27 -14.54 4.92 2.51
CA ASP A 27 -14.64 4.20 3.78
C ASP A 27 -13.50 4.55 4.75
N ASP A 28 -12.72 5.57 4.42
CA ASP A 28 -11.55 6.04 5.19
C ASP A 28 -10.50 4.94 5.44
N SER A 29 -10.43 3.92 4.58
CA SER A 29 -9.43 2.87 4.71
C SER A 29 -8.11 3.27 4.05
N VAL A 30 -7.02 2.81 4.64
CA VAL A 30 -5.68 2.97 4.09
C VAL A 30 -5.15 1.60 3.72
N HIS A 31 -4.53 1.51 2.56
CA HIS A 31 -3.96 0.28 2.00
C HIS A 31 -2.49 0.52 1.68
N VAL A 32 -1.67 -0.48 1.93
CA VAL A 32 -0.29 -0.52 1.44
C VAL A 32 -0.25 -1.50 0.29
N SER A 33 0.18 -1.02 -0.88
CA SER A 33 0.45 -1.84 -2.05
C SER A 33 1.95 -2.05 -2.19
N VAL A 34 2.37 -3.29 -2.40
CA VAL A 34 3.75 -3.67 -2.66
C VAL A 34 3.80 -4.39 -4.00
N MET A 35 4.42 -3.77 -4.99
CA MET A 35 4.71 -4.36 -6.30
C MET A 35 6.16 -4.79 -6.35
N ASN A 36 6.40 -6.06 -6.65
CA ASN A 36 7.71 -6.59 -6.92
C ASN A 36 8.00 -6.49 -8.43
N GLU A 37 8.84 -5.52 -8.81
CA GLU A 37 9.17 -5.22 -10.21
C GLU A 37 9.87 -6.41 -10.89
N ARG A 38 10.61 -7.24 -10.14
CA ARG A 38 11.32 -8.40 -10.70
C ARG A 38 10.39 -9.54 -11.10
N THR A 39 9.28 -9.70 -10.40
CA THR A 39 8.30 -10.78 -10.62
C THR A 39 6.99 -10.31 -11.22
N GLY A 40 6.77 -8.99 -11.29
CA GLY A 40 5.52 -8.37 -11.70
C GLY A 40 4.35 -8.62 -10.73
N ARG A 41 4.63 -9.09 -9.50
CA ARG A 41 3.58 -9.43 -8.53
C ARG A 41 3.27 -8.24 -7.64
N THR A 42 1.99 -7.93 -7.51
CA THR A 42 1.49 -6.89 -6.61
C THR A 42 0.66 -7.51 -5.50
N VAL A 43 0.89 -7.07 -4.27
CA VAL A 43 0.10 -7.43 -3.10
C VAL A 43 -0.32 -6.14 -2.42
N ALA A 44 -1.63 -5.98 -2.22
CA ALA A 44 -2.18 -4.87 -1.47
C ALA A 44 -2.93 -5.40 -0.24
N PHE A 45 -2.77 -4.73 0.88
CA PHE A 45 -3.44 -5.09 2.13
C PHE A 45 -3.88 -3.85 2.90
N PRO A 46 -5.04 -3.92 3.59
CA PRO A 46 -5.51 -2.83 4.43
C PRO A 46 -4.63 -2.72 5.68
N VAL A 47 -4.42 -1.49 6.13
CA VAL A 47 -3.66 -1.18 7.35
C VAL A 47 -4.44 -0.18 8.20
N GLU A 48 -4.24 -0.25 9.51
CA GLU A 48 -4.78 0.76 10.42
C GLU A 48 -4.19 2.13 10.05
N ARG A 49 -5.04 3.16 9.89
CA ARG A 49 -4.64 4.54 9.58
C ARG A 49 -3.53 5.07 10.49
N ALA A 50 -3.55 4.75 11.78
CA ALA A 50 -2.52 5.16 12.73
C ALA A 50 -1.14 4.49 12.48
N LYS A 51 -1.14 3.32 11.84
CA LYS A 51 0.06 2.54 11.50
C LYS A 51 0.40 2.61 10.02
N ALA A 52 -0.36 3.36 9.22
CA ALA A 52 -0.22 3.43 7.78
C ALA A 52 1.19 3.84 7.34
N LEU A 53 1.74 4.86 7.99
CA LEU A 53 3.09 5.34 7.69
C LEU A 53 4.16 4.31 8.13
N ASP A 54 3.96 3.65 9.27
CA ASP A 54 4.87 2.61 9.76
C ASP A 54 4.85 1.40 8.81
N ALA A 55 3.68 0.94 8.39
CA ALA A 55 3.51 -0.13 7.41
C ALA A 55 4.06 0.27 6.02
N PHE A 56 3.98 1.54 5.64
CA PHE A 56 4.63 2.04 4.42
C PHE A 56 6.15 1.88 4.48
N TYR A 57 6.79 2.14 5.64
CA TYR A 57 8.23 1.97 5.82
C TYR A 57 8.65 0.51 6.08
N HIS A 58 7.79 -0.29 6.73
CA HIS A 58 8.06 -1.66 7.14
C HIS A 58 6.96 -2.63 6.69
N PRO A 59 6.67 -2.74 5.38
CA PRO A 59 5.51 -3.51 4.91
C PRO A 59 5.58 -5.00 5.28
N PHE A 60 6.78 -5.58 5.33
CA PHE A 60 6.98 -6.98 5.70
C PHE A 60 6.71 -7.28 7.18
N ALA A 61 6.64 -6.27 8.06
CA ALA A 61 6.20 -6.47 9.44
C ALA A 61 4.67 -6.60 9.56
N TYR A 62 3.93 -6.15 8.54
CA TYR A 62 2.47 -6.13 8.49
C TYR A 62 1.87 -7.14 7.51
N ALA A 63 2.69 -7.75 6.66
CA ALA A 63 2.27 -8.72 5.65
C ALA A 63 2.24 -10.18 6.14
N ALA A 64 2.18 -10.40 7.46
CA ALA A 64 2.23 -11.72 8.10
C ALA A 64 0.86 -12.43 8.17
#